data_AF-A0A817GN32-F1
#
_entry.id   AF-A0A817GN32-F1
#
_cell.length_a   1.000
_cell.length_b   1.000
_cell.length_c   1.000
_cell.angle_alpha   90.00
_cell.angle_beta   90.00
_cell.angle_gamma   90.00
#
_symmetry.space_group_name_H-M   'P 1'
#
loop_
_entity.id
_entity.type
_entity.pdbx_description
1 polymer ?
#
loop_
_entity_poly.entity_id
_entity_poly.type
_entity_poly.pdbx_seq_one_letter_code
_entity_poly.pdbx_strand_id
1 'polypeptide(L)'
;MTLLERYLIAIDKCYVQSLNDPENEPYKSKYEAKKIFEQLHEENIDEESDIMKKEFETLDLIEENNQQIFIIIKSDQQANEPSISKKHRYLINLLLDYHIGTICSDTAERGEGELYLRRILTSIEQVLNHSLICSLALNLFNQLLIIRTSYEHYNDAIEIAKRAESLYNQSLLIEPYLLREIINIDLLIQTNDRREEFEQIYTHTFFYLAQIYAKINDKDQSANYCRLTLERQLEMFHRHTIKHFDPLDWATNCATLSQYYMTNHDYATARHCLMCADKMLENVKTNDQLPERTASFKRCWIKYAINLLSKICLNR
;
A
#
# COMPACT_ATOMS: atom_id res chain seq x y z
N MET A 1 7.14 2.15 -28.51
CA MET A 1 7.03 1.76 -27.10
C MET A 1 5.55 1.68 -26.78
N THR A 2 5.08 0.56 -26.24
CA THR A 2 3.65 0.34 -25.93
C THR A 2 3.21 1.19 -24.74
N LEU A 3 1.88 1.32 -24.55
CA LEU A 3 1.30 1.96 -23.36
C LEU A 3 1.83 1.35 -22.06
N LEU A 4 1.84 0.02 -21.98
CA LEU A 4 2.33 -0.71 -20.81
C LEU A 4 3.82 -0.47 -20.57
N GLU A 5 4.65 -0.50 -21.60
CA GLU A 5 6.09 -0.22 -21.48
C GLU A 5 6.36 1.19 -20.93
N ARG A 6 5.67 2.21 -21.46
CA ARG A 6 5.80 3.59 -20.98
C ARG A 6 5.32 3.76 -19.54
N TYR A 7 4.20 3.12 -19.21
CA TYR A 7 3.67 3.09 -17.85
C TYR A 7 4.68 2.46 -16.88
N LEU A 8 5.25 1.29 -17.22
CA LEU A 8 6.22 0.61 -16.36
C LEU A 8 7.50 1.43 -16.18
N ILE A 9 7.95 2.17 -17.20
CA ILE A 9 9.08 3.12 -17.08
C ILE A 9 8.74 4.24 -16.09
N ALA A 10 7.52 4.79 -16.15
CA ALA A 10 7.08 5.83 -15.22
C ALA A 10 6.97 5.30 -13.78
N ILE A 11 6.50 4.06 -13.59
CA ILE A 11 6.46 3.38 -12.29
C ILE A 11 7.88 3.19 -11.72
N ASP A 12 8.81 2.68 -12.53
CA ASP A 12 10.22 2.51 -12.12
C ASP A 12 10.85 3.85 -11.70
N LYS A 13 10.59 4.92 -12.45
CA LYS A 13 11.00 6.27 -12.07
C LYS A 13 10.40 6.72 -10.73
N CYS A 14 9.10 6.51 -10.56
CA CYS A 14 8.38 6.99 -9.39
C CYS A 14 8.78 6.29 -8.10
N TYR A 15 9.02 4.97 -8.14
CA TYR A 15 9.17 4.15 -6.92
C TYR A 15 10.56 3.52 -6.73
N VAL A 16 11.37 3.41 -7.78
CA VAL A 16 12.71 2.80 -7.71
C VAL A 16 13.80 3.85 -7.86
N GLN A 17 13.77 4.62 -8.95
CA GLN A 17 14.80 5.65 -9.21
C GLN A 17 14.73 6.79 -8.18
N SER A 18 13.52 7.19 -7.77
CA SER A 18 13.30 8.26 -6.79
C SER A 18 13.95 8.01 -5.42
N LEU A 19 14.20 6.75 -5.04
CA LEU A 19 14.92 6.40 -3.81
C LEU A 19 16.38 6.88 -3.80
N ASN A 20 16.92 7.15 -4.98
CA ASN A 20 18.31 7.59 -5.19
C ASN A 20 18.39 9.01 -5.78
N ASP A 21 17.30 9.78 -5.70
CA ASP A 21 17.30 11.17 -6.17
C ASP A 21 18.32 12.00 -5.36
N PRO A 22 19.07 12.90 -6.01
CA PRO A 22 20.03 13.76 -5.30
C PRO A 22 19.36 14.62 -4.23
N GLU A 23 20.03 14.88 -3.10
CA GLU A 23 19.48 15.71 -2.03
C GLU A 23 19.11 17.14 -2.49
N ASN A 24 19.81 17.67 -3.49
CA ASN A 24 19.51 18.98 -4.09
C ASN A 24 18.29 18.95 -5.03
N GLU A 25 17.85 17.76 -5.47
CA GLU A 25 16.70 17.54 -6.36
C GLU A 25 15.86 16.32 -5.89
N PRO A 26 15.28 16.35 -4.67
CA PRO A 26 14.78 15.15 -3.98
C PRO A 26 13.54 14.48 -4.61
N TYR A 27 12.99 15.05 -5.69
CA TYR A 27 11.80 14.54 -6.39
C TYR A 27 11.99 14.51 -7.92
N LYS A 28 13.22 14.59 -8.41
CA LYS A 28 13.53 14.63 -9.84
C LYS A 28 12.85 13.50 -10.61
N SER A 29 13.04 12.26 -10.16
CA SER A 29 12.51 11.09 -10.85
C SER A 29 10.98 11.05 -10.79
N LYS A 30 10.37 11.55 -9.70
CA LYS A 30 8.90 11.68 -9.59
C LYS A 30 8.34 12.70 -10.57
N TYR A 31 8.99 13.85 -10.75
CA TYR A 31 8.56 14.83 -11.76
C TYR A 31 8.73 14.31 -13.20
N GLU A 32 9.79 13.53 -13.47
CA GLU A 32 9.93 12.83 -14.76
C GLU A 32 8.82 11.80 -14.99
N ALA A 33 8.46 11.02 -13.97
CA ALA A 33 7.33 10.09 -14.03
C ALA A 33 6.00 10.80 -14.27
N LYS A 34 5.74 11.91 -13.55
CA LYS A 34 4.53 12.73 -13.70
C LYS A 34 4.32 13.16 -15.15
N LYS A 35 5.38 13.67 -15.81
CA LYS A 35 5.33 14.07 -17.23
C LYS A 35 4.95 12.91 -18.16
N ILE A 36 5.46 11.70 -17.89
CA ILE A 36 5.10 10.52 -18.69
C ILE A 36 3.62 10.17 -18.46
N PHE A 37 3.14 10.20 -17.21
CA PHE A 37 1.73 9.95 -16.91
C PHE A 37 0.80 11.00 -17.52
N GLU A 38 1.15 12.28 -17.47
CA GLU A 38 0.40 13.38 -18.11
C GLU A 38 0.35 13.19 -19.63
N GLN A 39 1.48 12.86 -20.27
CA GLN A 39 1.51 12.57 -21.70
C GLN A 39 0.63 11.36 -22.06
N LEU A 40 0.70 10.29 -21.28
CA LEU A 40 -0.16 9.12 -21.46
C LEU A 40 -1.63 9.44 -21.23
N HIS A 41 -1.94 10.34 -20.30
CA HIS A 41 -3.30 10.78 -20.02
C HIS A 41 -3.84 11.60 -21.21
N GLU A 42 -3.07 12.57 -21.72
CA GLU A 42 -3.42 13.38 -22.90
C GLU A 42 -3.67 12.55 -24.15
N GLU A 43 -2.81 11.56 -24.43
CA GLU A 43 -2.97 10.63 -25.55
C GLU A 43 -4.20 9.71 -25.43
N ASN A 44 -4.76 9.59 -24.22
CA ASN A 44 -5.94 8.79 -23.90
C ASN A 44 -7.21 9.62 -23.70
N ILE A 45 -7.18 10.95 -23.94
CA ILE A 45 -8.39 11.80 -23.86
C ILE A 45 -9.32 11.48 -25.03
N ASP A 46 -10.57 11.15 -24.70
CA ASP A 46 -11.73 11.26 -25.58
C ASP A 46 -12.66 12.31 -24.93
N GLU A 47 -13.25 13.22 -25.71
CA GLU A 47 -13.93 14.46 -25.24
C GLU A 47 -15.16 14.24 -24.33
N GLU A 48 -15.52 13.00 -23.99
CA GLU A 48 -16.75 12.61 -23.28
C GLU A 48 -16.53 11.95 -21.90
N SER A 49 -15.38 12.15 -21.25
CA SER A 49 -15.09 11.55 -19.92
C SER A 49 -16.08 11.92 -18.82
N ASP A 50 -16.79 13.04 -18.95
CA ASP A 50 -17.81 13.47 -17.98
C ASP A 50 -19.16 12.75 -18.11
N ILE A 51 -19.45 12.10 -19.25
CA ILE A 51 -20.69 11.36 -19.48
C ILE A 51 -20.64 9.99 -18.79
N MET A 52 -19.45 9.37 -18.73
CA MET A 52 -19.21 8.03 -18.16
C MET A 52 -19.40 7.95 -16.64
N LYS A 53 -19.38 9.08 -15.91
CA LYS A 53 -19.70 9.13 -14.46
C LYS A 53 -21.10 8.60 -14.14
N LYS A 54 -22.03 8.65 -15.12
CA LYS A 54 -23.40 8.12 -14.98
C LYS A 54 -23.55 6.69 -15.50
N GLU A 55 -22.69 6.23 -16.41
CA GLU A 55 -22.79 4.91 -17.06
C GLU A 55 -21.99 3.81 -16.33
N PHE A 56 -21.24 4.16 -15.29
CA PHE A 56 -20.57 3.21 -14.40
C PHE A 56 -21.55 2.49 -13.43
N GLU A 57 -22.74 2.15 -13.92
CA GLU A 57 -23.65 1.24 -13.23
C GLU A 57 -23.15 -0.20 -13.43
N THR A 58 -22.63 -0.75 -12.32
CA THR A 58 -22.38 -2.12 -11.83
C THR A 58 -22.66 -3.40 -12.66
N LEU A 59 -23.13 -3.37 -13.90
CA LEU A 59 -23.51 -4.59 -14.64
C LEU A 59 -22.51 -5.00 -15.74
N ASP A 60 -21.83 -4.07 -16.39
CA ASP A 60 -20.99 -4.39 -17.56
C ASP A 60 -19.55 -4.81 -17.24
N LEU A 61 -19.10 -4.70 -15.98
CA LEU A 61 -17.79 -5.24 -15.55
C LEU A 61 -17.91 -6.68 -15.03
N ILE A 62 -19.12 -7.08 -14.60
CA ILE A 62 -19.37 -8.30 -13.82
C ILE A 62 -19.75 -9.51 -14.70
N GLU A 63 -20.18 -9.31 -15.95
CA GLU A 63 -20.53 -10.42 -16.85
C GLU A 63 -19.31 -11.19 -17.41
N GLU A 64 -18.09 -10.69 -17.25
CA GLU A 64 -16.87 -11.42 -17.64
C GLU A 64 -16.36 -12.34 -16.52
N ASN A 65 -17.28 -13.17 -16.00
CA ASN A 65 -16.90 -14.30 -15.15
C ASN A 65 -16.20 -15.36 -16.03
N ASN A 66 -14.91 -15.53 -15.79
CA ASN A 66 -14.18 -16.79 -15.94
C ASN A 66 -13.79 -17.30 -17.35
N GLN A 67 -13.89 -16.56 -18.46
CA GLN A 67 -13.15 -17.00 -19.66
C GLN A 67 -12.83 -15.99 -20.77
N GLN A 68 -13.27 -14.74 -20.72
CA GLN A 68 -13.10 -13.82 -21.84
C GLN A 68 -13.05 -12.35 -21.36
N ILE A 69 -11.98 -11.59 -21.74
CA ILE A 69 -12.14 -10.37 -22.57
C ILE A 69 -12.12 -8.92 -22.00
N PHE A 70 -11.29 -8.58 -20.99
CA PHE A 70 -10.79 -7.16 -20.92
C PHE A 70 -9.71 -6.82 -21.97
N ILE A 71 -9.39 -7.78 -22.85
CA ILE A 71 -8.75 -7.57 -24.15
C ILE A 71 -9.52 -8.38 -25.20
N ILE A 72 -10.69 -7.89 -25.60
CA ILE A 72 -10.92 -7.73 -27.05
C ILE A 72 -10.16 -6.43 -27.37
N ILE A 73 -8.86 -6.49 -27.72
CA ILE A 73 -8.49 -6.53 -29.14
C ILE A 73 -9.72 -7.02 -29.89
N LYS A 74 -10.53 -6.08 -30.38
CA LYS A 74 -11.36 -6.39 -31.52
C LYS A 74 -10.35 -6.79 -32.58
N SER A 75 -10.07 -8.07 -32.69
CA SER A 75 -10.02 -8.71 -33.98
C SER A 75 -11.44 -8.63 -34.54
N ASP A 76 -11.96 -7.41 -34.73
CA ASP A 76 -12.81 -7.18 -35.87
C ASP A 76 -11.88 -7.54 -37.01
N GLN A 77 -12.13 -8.68 -37.64
CA GLN A 77 -11.47 -9.09 -38.88
C GLN A 77 -11.76 -8.10 -40.04
N GLN A 78 -12.20 -6.88 -39.72
CA GLN A 78 -12.56 -5.77 -40.60
C GLN A 78 -11.99 -4.41 -40.13
N ALA A 79 -11.31 -4.30 -38.98
CA ALA A 79 -10.65 -3.06 -38.55
C ALA A 79 -9.16 -3.33 -38.24
N ASN A 80 -8.27 -2.67 -38.98
CA ASN A 80 -6.84 -2.97 -39.04
C ASN A 80 -6.00 -2.62 -37.79
N GLU A 81 -6.59 -2.24 -36.66
CA GLU A 81 -5.86 -2.01 -35.40
C GLU A 81 -6.73 -2.36 -34.17
N PRO A 82 -6.13 -2.93 -33.11
CA PRO A 82 -6.84 -3.18 -31.86
C PRO A 82 -7.22 -1.87 -31.17
N SER A 83 -8.49 -1.46 -31.27
CA SER A 83 -8.98 -0.27 -30.58
C SER A 83 -9.32 -0.58 -29.12
N ILE A 84 -8.66 0.14 -28.19
CA ILE A 84 -8.98 0.08 -26.76
C ILE A 84 -10.41 0.60 -26.56
N SER A 85 -11.27 -0.17 -25.88
CA SER A 85 -12.65 0.22 -25.60
C SER A 85 -12.71 1.50 -24.76
N LYS A 86 -13.77 2.31 -24.92
CA LYS A 86 -13.97 3.53 -24.13
C LYS A 86 -13.92 3.27 -22.61
N LYS A 87 -14.48 2.14 -22.16
CA LYS A 87 -14.45 1.69 -20.76
C LYS A 87 -13.04 1.41 -20.26
N HIS A 88 -12.25 0.69 -21.05
CA HIS A 88 -10.86 0.38 -20.69
C HIS A 88 -9.99 1.64 -20.63
N ARG A 89 -10.18 2.58 -21.57
CA ARG A 89 -9.52 3.90 -21.53
C ARG A 89 -9.85 4.66 -20.25
N TYR A 90 -11.12 4.66 -19.84
CA TYR A 90 -11.54 5.31 -18.61
C TYR A 90 -10.83 4.72 -17.37
N LEU A 91 -10.75 3.40 -17.28
CA LEU A 91 -10.02 2.73 -16.19
C LEU A 91 -8.52 3.07 -16.19
N ILE A 92 -7.90 3.10 -17.37
CA ILE A 92 -6.52 3.54 -17.53
C ILE A 92 -6.37 4.99 -17.05
N ASN A 93 -7.28 5.90 -17.41
CA ASN A 93 -7.21 7.29 -16.97
C ASN A 93 -7.34 7.41 -15.45
N LEU A 94 -8.23 6.64 -14.81
CA LEU A 94 -8.29 6.58 -13.34
C LEU A 94 -6.97 6.11 -12.72
N LEU A 95 -6.31 5.12 -13.32
CA LEU A 95 -5.00 4.65 -12.87
C LEU A 95 -3.93 5.73 -13.05
N LEU A 96 -3.92 6.45 -14.16
CA LEU A 96 -2.97 7.54 -14.43
C LEU A 96 -3.21 8.72 -13.46
N ASP A 97 -4.47 9.12 -13.26
CA ASP A 97 -4.87 10.14 -12.28
C ASP A 97 -4.44 9.76 -10.86
N TYR A 98 -4.50 8.48 -10.51
CA TYR A 98 -4.04 7.99 -9.21
C TYR A 98 -2.54 8.23 -9.01
N HIS A 99 -1.73 7.91 -10.03
CA HIS A 99 -0.28 8.12 -9.97
C HIS A 99 0.09 9.61 -9.98
N ILE A 100 -0.56 10.41 -10.82
CA ILE A 100 -0.39 11.87 -10.84
C ILE A 100 -0.75 12.46 -9.47
N GLY A 101 -1.91 12.09 -8.93
CA GLY A 101 -2.39 12.54 -7.62
C GLY A 101 -1.46 12.15 -6.48
N THR A 102 -0.90 10.93 -6.51
CA THR A 102 0.09 10.46 -5.53
C THR A 102 1.38 11.29 -5.61
N ILE A 103 1.90 11.54 -6.83
CA ILE A 103 3.10 12.37 -7.00
C ILE A 103 2.85 13.81 -6.53
N CYS A 104 1.71 14.42 -6.85
CA CYS A 104 1.35 15.74 -6.35
C CYS A 104 1.27 15.77 -4.81
N SER A 105 0.77 14.69 -4.19
CA SER A 105 0.65 14.56 -2.73
C SER A 105 1.99 14.42 -2.00
N ASP A 106 2.93 13.71 -2.65
CA ASP A 106 4.30 13.52 -2.17
C ASP A 106 5.17 14.76 -2.36
N THR A 107 4.86 15.59 -3.36
CA THR A 107 5.60 16.82 -3.70
C THR A 107 4.92 18.06 -3.09
N ALA A 108 5.39 19.26 -3.43
CA ALA A 108 4.90 20.52 -2.87
C ALA A 108 3.48 20.93 -3.35
N GLU A 109 2.72 20.02 -3.99
CA GLU A 109 1.41 20.26 -4.62
C GLU A 109 0.29 19.44 -3.95
N ARG A 110 0.38 19.24 -2.63
CA ARG A 110 -0.50 18.30 -1.90
C ARG A 110 -2.00 18.56 -2.06
N GLY A 111 -2.41 19.82 -2.13
CA GLY A 111 -3.81 20.19 -2.35
C GLY A 111 -4.36 19.70 -3.68
N GLU A 112 -3.57 19.81 -4.76
CA GLU A 112 -3.95 19.29 -6.08
C GLU A 112 -4.00 17.77 -6.08
N GLY A 113 -3.02 17.12 -5.44
CA GLY A 113 -2.98 15.67 -5.28
C GLY A 113 -4.25 15.11 -4.64
N GLU A 114 -4.72 15.73 -3.56
CA GLU A 114 -5.97 15.32 -2.91
C GLU A 114 -7.19 15.44 -3.84
N LEU A 115 -7.27 16.50 -4.66
CA LEU A 115 -8.39 16.70 -5.58
C LEU A 115 -8.48 15.57 -6.61
N TYR A 116 -7.34 15.16 -7.19
CA TYR A 116 -7.28 14.00 -8.09
C TYR A 116 -7.83 12.75 -7.40
N LEU A 117 -7.27 12.41 -6.24
CA LEU A 117 -7.62 11.20 -5.51
C LEU A 117 -9.11 11.17 -5.08
N ARG A 118 -9.67 12.30 -4.65
CA ARG A 118 -11.10 12.40 -4.31
C ARG A 118 -12.00 12.21 -5.53
N ARG A 119 -11.63 12.76 -6.69
CA ARG A 119 -12.39 12.59 -7.93
C ARG A 119 -12.43 11.12 -8.37
N ILE A 120 -11.32 10.42 -8.24
CA ILE A 120 -11.25 8.97 -8.51
C ILE A 120 -12.19 8.24 -7.55
N LEU A 121 -12.11 8.51 -6.24
CA LEU A 121 -12.95 7.84 -5.25
C LEU A 121 -14.45 8.02 -5.55
N THR A 122 -14.88 9.24 -5.85
CA THR A 122 -16.26 9.52 -6.26
C THR A 122 -16.67 8.72 -7.50
N SER A 123 -15.73 8.51 -8.43
CA SER A 123 -15.99 7.80 -9.68
C SER A 123 -16.13 6.28 -9.51
N ILE A 124 -15.41 5.68 -8.56
CA ILE A 124 -15.38 4.23 -8.33
C ILE A 124 -16.19 3.77 -7.11
N GLU A 125 -16.89 4.68 -6.42
CA GLU A 125 -17.55 4.44 -5.14
C GLU A 125 -18.52 3.24 -5.16
N GLN A 126 -19.21 3.01 -6.28
CA GLN A 126 -20.19 1.91 -6.41
C GLN A 126 -19.56 0.57 -6.79
N VAL A 127 -18.27 0.54 -7.15
CA VAL A 127 -17.57 -0.64 -7.69
C VAL A 127 -16.26 -0.92 -6.94
N LEU A 128 -16.12 -0.43 -5.71
CA LEU A 128 -14.89 -0.54 -4.93
C LEU A 128 -14.42 -2.00 -4.79
N ASN A 129 -15.34 -2.95 -4.63
CA ASN A 129 -15.04 -4.37 -4.47
C ASN A 129 -14.87 -5.13 -5.80
N HIS A 130 -14.88 -4.47 -6.95
CA HIS A 130 -14.65 -5.12 -8.24
C HIS A 130 -13.21 -5.66 -8.34
N SER A 131 -13.00 -6.84 -8.94
CA SER A 131 -11.69 -7.52 -9.04
C SER A 131 -10.57 -6.63 -9.60
N LEU A 132 -10.86 -5.91 -10.70
CA LEU A 132 -9.93 -4.96 -11.32
C LEU A 132 -9.71 -3.65 -10.53
N ILE A 133 -10.63 -3.30 -9.62
CA ILE A 133 -10.67 -1.97 -8.97
C ILE A 133 -10.26 -2.02 -7.50
N CYS A 134 -10.50 -3.13 -6.81
CA CYS A 134 -10.27 -3.24 -5.37
C CYS A 134 -8.83 -2.91 -4.96
N SER A 135 -7.82 -3.30 -5.75
CA SER A 135 -6.43 -2.91 -5.53
C SER A 135 -6.21 -1.40 -5.67
N LEU A 136 -6.83 -0.76 -6.68
CA LEU A 136 -6.78 0.69 -6.87
C LEU A 136 -7.48 1.43 -5.73
N ALA A 137 -8.68 0.97 -5.35
CA ALA A 137 -9.47 1.54 -4.26
C ALA A 137 -8.73 1.45 -2.91
N LEU A 138 -8.10 0.32 -2.62
CA LEU A 138 -7.37 0.14 -1.36
C LEU A 138 -6.10 1.01 -1.31
N ASN A 139 -5.37 1.10 -2.43
CA ASN A 139 -4.26 2.03 -2.58
C ASN A 139 -4.71 3.49 -2.43
N LEU A 140 -5.86 3.84 -3.01
CA LEU A 140 -6.46 5.17 -2.92
C LEU A 140 -6.81 5.54 -1.48
N PHE A 141 -7.40 4.63 -0.71
CA PHE A 141 -7.65 4.84 0.71
C PHE A 141 -6.35 5.07 1.47
N ASN A 142 -5.32 4.25 1.24
CA ASN A 142 -4.01 4.45 1.87
C ASN A 142 -3.39 5.81 1.56
N GLN A 143 -3.50 6.31 0.33
CA GLN A 143 -3.01 7.65 -0.01
C GLN A 143 -3.83 8.75 0.68
N LEU A 144 -5.16 8.64 0.69
CA LEU A 144 -6.01 9.59 1.39
C LEU A 144 -5.77 9.56 2.92
N LEU A 145 -5.45 8.41 3.50
CA LEU A 145 -5.04 8.28 4.91
C LEU A 145 -3.81 9.12 5.20
N ILE A 146 -2.76 8.98 4.39
CA ILE A 146 -1.52 9.75 4.53
C ILE A 146 -1.82 11.25 4.46
N ILE A 147 -2.61 11.67 3.47
CA ILE A 147 -2.98 13.07 3.27
C ILE A 147 -3.76 13.63 4.48
N ARG A 148 -4.84 12.96 4.91
CA ARG A 148 -5.62 13.38 6.09
C ARG A 148 -4.75 13.44 7.35
N THR A 149 -3.87 12.46 7.54
CA THR A 149 -2.93 12.43 8.67
C THR A 149 -1.95 13.60 8.62
N SER A 150 -1.47 13.98 7.42
CA SER A 150 -0.58 15.13 7.26
C SER A 150 -1.23 16.48 7.59
N TYR A 151 -2.55 16.57 7.45
CA TYR A 151 -3.35 17.72 7.87
C TYR A 151 -3.85 17.62 9.32
N GLU A 152 -3.40 16.61 10.07
CA GLU A 152 -3.85 16.34 11.45
C GLU A 152 -5.36 16.07 11.58
N HIS A 153 -6.02 15.70 10.48
CA HIS A 153 -7.43 15.30 10.45
C HIS A 153 -7.56 13.81 10.79
N TYR A 154 -7.14 13.44 12.00
CA TYR A 154 -7.00 12.04 12.41
C TYR A 154 -8.32 11.27 12.43
N ASN A 155 -9.43 11.89 12.82
CA ASN A 155 -10.75 11.24 12.81
C ASN A 155 -11.19 10.89 11.39
N ASP A 156 -11.03 11.81 10.43
CA ASP A 156 -11.30 11.54 9.01
C ASP A 156 -10.42 10.41 8.49
N ALA A 157 -9.13 10.39 8.88
CA ALA A 157 -8.23 9.31 8.51
C ALA A 157 -8.74 7.97 9.08
N ILE A 158 -9.12 7.90 10.35
CA ILE A 158 -9.66 6.66 10.95
C ILE A 158 -10.91 6.16 10.20
N GLU A 159 -11.82 7.05 9.80
CA GLU A 159 -13.01 6.66 9.01
C GLU A 159 -12.64 6.13 7.62
N ILE A 160 -11.65 6.73 6.95
CA ILE A 160 -11.12 6.20 5.69
C ILE A 160 -10.52 4.80 5.88
N ALA A 161 -9.80 4.57 6.98
CA ALA A 161 -9.19 3.27 7.26
C ALA A 161 -10.25 2.19 7.53
N LYS A 162 -11.35 2.53 8.21
CA LYS A 162 -12.50 1.62 8.37
C LYS A 162 -13.14 1.25 7.03
N ARG A 163 -13.20 2.20 6.08
CA ARG A 163 -13.66 1.91 4.71
C ARG A 163 -12.70 0.97 3.98
N ALA A 164 -11.39 1.16 4.13
CA ALA A 164 -10.38 0.24 3.60
C ALA A 164 -10.51 -1.18 4.18
N GLU A 165 -10.74 -1.31 5.48
CA GLU A 165 -11.02 -2.60 6.12
C GLU A 165 -12.31 -3.26 5.63
N SER A 166 -13.40 -2.48 5.50
CA SER A 166 -14.66 -2.97 4.93
C SER A 166 -14.46 -3.50 3.51
N LEU A 167 -13.73 -2.75 2.67
CA LEU A 167 -13.39 -3.16 1.31
C LEU A 167 -12.57 -4.45 1.29
N TYR A 168 -11.52 -4.54 2.12
CA TYR A 168 -10.70 -5.76 2.19
C TYR A 168 -11.54 -6.98 2.57
N ASN A 169 -12.41 -6.85 3.58
CA ASN A 169 -13.30 -7.92 4.02
C ASN A 169 -14.28 -8.36 2.92
N GLN A 170 -14.82 -7.42 2.15
CA GLN A 170 -15.68 -7.71 1.00
C GLN A 170 -14.92 -8.36 -0.17
N SER A 171 -13.61 -8.14 -0.24
CA SER A 171 -12.74 -8.65 -1.30
C SER A 171 -12.12 -10.02 -0.96
N LEU A 172 -12.45 -10.62 0.19
CA LEU A 172 -11.85 -11.89 0.62
C LEU A 172 -12.10 -13.05 -0.35
N LEU A 173 -13.26 -13.06 -1.02
CA LEU A 173 -13.68 -14.08 -1.99
C LEU A 173 -13.46 -13.66 -3.44
N ILE A 174 -12.86 -12.49 -3.67
CA ILE A 174 -12.64 -11.91 -4.99
C ILE A 174 -11.14 -12.04 -5.30
N GLU A 175 -10.81 -12.33 -6.55
CA GLU A 175 -9.43 -12.29 -7.02
C GLU A 175 -9.07 -10.83 -7.36
N PRO A 176 -8.22 -10.15 -6.57
CA PRO A 176 -7.80 -8.79 -6.87
C PRO A 176 -6.79 -8.83 -8.02
N TYR A 177 -6.94 -7.95 -9.01
CA TYR A 177 -5.91 -7.75 -10.04
C TYR A 177 -4.91 -6.68 -9.63
N LEU A 178 -3.72 -6.72 -10.23
CA LEU A 178 -2.68 -5.74 -9.98
C LEU A 178 -2.99 -4.43 -10.70
N LEU A 179 -2.45 -3.30 -10.21
CA LEU A 179 -2.71 -2.00 -10.83
C LEU A 179 -2.31 -1.96 -12.32
N ARG A 180 -1.20 -2.60 -12.69
CA ARG A 180 -0.76 -2.70 -14.10
C ARG A 180 -1.72 -3.52 -14.97
N GLU A 181 -2.49 -4.43 -14.38
CA GLU A 181 -3.43 -5.28 -15.09
C GLU A 181 -4.71 -4.55 -15.50
N ILE A 182 -4.92 -3.34 -14.98
CA ILE A 182 -5.89 -2.39 -15.54
C ILE A 182 -5.51 -2.00 -16.97
N ILE A 183 -4.22 -1.95 -17.30
CA ILE A 183 -3.75 -1.66 -18.66
C ILE A 183 -3.81 -2.91 -19.53
N ASN A 184 -3.28 -4.02 -19.01
CA ASN A 184 -3.17 -5.28 -19.73
C ASN A 184 -3.08 -6.44 -18.72
N ILE A 185 -4.08 -7.32 -18.73
CA ILE A 185 -4.09 -8.51 -17.86
C ILE A 185 -2.98 -9.46 -18.29
N ASP A 186 -2.12 -9.83 -17.35
CA ASP A 186 -1.05 -10.78 -17.60
C ASP A 186 -1.47 -12.16 -17.06
N LEU A 187 -1.86 -13.04 -17.99
CA LEU A 187 -2.32 -14.40 -17.69
C LEU A 187 -1.21 -15.30 -17.14
N LEU A 188 0.05 -14.87 -17.18
CA LEU A 188 1.17 -15.61 -16.61
C LEU A 188 1.31 -15.37 -15.10
N ILE A 189 0.70 -14.30 -14.57
CA ILE A 189 0.70 -13.99 -13.15
C ILE A 189 -0.24 -14.97 -12.43
N GLN A 190 0.26 -15.59 -11.37
CA GLN A 190 -0.56 -16.51 -10.58
C GLN A 190 -1.51 -15.73 -9.68
N THR A 191 -2.70 -16.29 -9.44
CA THR A 191 -3.69 -15.74 -8.49
C THR A 191 -3.09 -15.47 -7.11
N ASN A 192 -2.16 -16.34 -6.66
CA ASN A 192 -1.43 -16.12 -5.42
C ASN A 192 -0.61 -14.84 -5.49
N ASP A 193 0.21 -14.62 -6.52
CA ASP A 193 1.01 -13.40 -6.66
C ASP A 193 0.15 -12.12 -6.61
N ARG A 194 -1.04 -12.14 -7.23
CA ARG A 194 -1.96 -11.01 -7.19
C ARG A 194 -2.50 -10.76 -5.79
N ARG A 195 -2.93 -11.84 -5.13
CA ARG A 195 -3.44 -11.77 -3.77
C ARG A 195 -2.38 -11.27 -2.80
N GLU A 196 -1.13 -11.67 -2.98
CA GLU A 196 -0.01 -11.24 -2.15
C GLU A 196 0.21 -9.73 -2.20
N GLU A 197 0.19 -9.12 -3.38
CA GLU A 197 0.31 -7.67 -3.53
C GLU A 197 -0.87 -6.96 -2.84
N PHE A 198 -2.09 -7.50 -2.97
CA PHE A 198 -3.27 -7.00 -2.27
C PHE A 198 -3.14 -7.08 -0.74
N GLU A 199 -2.62 -8.18 -0.20
CA GLU A 199 -2.36 -8.35 1.24
C GLU A 199 -1.30 -7.35 1.74
N GLN A 200 -0.30 -7.00 0.92
CA GLN A 200 0.71 -5.98 1.26
C GLN A 200 0.07 -4.59 1.33
N ILE A 201 -0.76 -4.23 0.36
CA ILE A 201 -1.49 -2.96 0.35
C ILE A 201 -2.37 -2.84 1.60
N TYR A 202 -3.09 -3.91 1.98
CA TYR A 202 -3.90 -3.88 3.21
C TYR A 202 -3.04 -3.82 4.48
N THR A 203 -1.87 -4.47 4.50
CA THR A 203 -0.93 -4.38 5.63
C THR A 203 -0.46 -2.95 5.85
N HIS A 204 -0.29 -2.15 4.78
CA HIS A 204 -0.01 -0.72 4.92
C HIS A 204 -1.13 0.05 5.62
N THR A 205 -2.39 -0.33 5.45
CA THR A 205 -3.51 0.29 6.18
C THR A 205 -3.32 0.18 7.69
N PHE A 206 -2.92 -1.01 8.19
CA PHE A 206 -2.61 -1.19 9.62
C PHE A 206 -1.39 -0.39 10.07
N PHE A 207 -0.35 -0.33 9.24
CA PHE A 207 0.82 0.49 9.52
C PHE A 207 0.48 1.98 9.65
N TYR A 208 -0.40 2.51 8.79
CA TYR A 208 -0.86 3.90 8.90
C TYR A 208 -1.77 4.12 10.10
N LEU A 209 -2.68 3.18 10.41
CA LEU A 209 -3.49 3.23 11.63
C LEU A 209 -2.61 3.30 12.89
N ALA A 210 -1.56 2.48 12.97
CA ALA A 210 -0.63 2.50 14.09
C ALA A 210 -0.01 3.89 14.31
N GLN A 211 0.38 4.57 13.21
CA GLN A 211 0.93 5.92 13.26
C GLN A 211 -0.12 6.97 13.63
N ILE A 212 -1.34 6.88 13.10
CA ILE A 212 -2.44 7.79 13.42
C ILE A 212 -2.76 7.71 14.92
N TYR A 213 -2.94 6.50 15.46
CA TYR A 213 -3.20 6.30 16.89
C TYR A 213 -2.05 6.79 17.77
N ALA A 214 -0.78 6.63 17.33
CA ALA A 214 0.36 7.22 18.03
C ALA A 214 0.28 8.76 18.08
N LYS A 215 -0.15 9.41 16.98
CA LYS A 215 -0.28 10.87 16.90
C LYS A 215 -1.38 11.43 17.81
N ILE A 216 -2.49 10.70 17.98
CA ILE A 216 -3.55 11.07 18.94
C ILE A 216 -3.30 10.56 20.36
N ASN A 217 -2.10 10.04 20.62
CA ASN A 217 -1.65 9.53 21.94
C ASN A 217 -2.49 8.36 22.49
N ASP A 218 -3.18 7.61 21.61
CA ASP A 218 -3.80 6.34 21.93
C ASP A 218 -2.78 5.22 21.75
N LYS A 219 -1.98 5.01 22.81
CA LYS A 219 -0.87 4.06 22.80
C LYS A 219 -1.35 2.62 22.65
N ASP A 220 -2.54 2.31 23.16
CA ASP A 220 -3.06 0.94 23.18
C ASP A 220 -3.47 0.52 21.76
N GLN A 221 -4.20 1.37 21.05
CA GLN A 221 -4.54 1.12 19.65
C GLN A 221 -3.30 1.15 18.76
N SER A 222 -2.38 2.10 18.98
CA SER A 222 -1.13 2.15 18.23
C SER A 222 -0.33 0.85 18.34
N ALA A 223 -0.14 0.34 19.56
CA ALA A 223 0.55 -0.91 19.80
C ALA A 223 -0.18 -2.11 19.21
N ASN A 224 -1.51 -2.15 19.28
CA ASN A 224 -2.31 -3.21 18.68
C ASN A 224 -2.13 -3.26 17.15
N TYR A 225 -2.17 -2.11 16.47
CA TYR A 225 -1.96 -2.07 15.02
C TYR A 225 -0.50 -2.33 14.62
N CYS A 226 0.49 -1.91 15.43
CA CYS A 226 1.88 -2.34 15.26
C CYS A 226 2.00 -3.87 15.32
N ARG A 227 1.35 -4.52 16.30
CA ARG A 227 1.33 -5.97 16.43
C ARG A 227 0.69 -6.64 15.22
N LEU A 228 -0.50 -6.21 14.81
CA LEU A 228 -1.21 -6.76 13.64
C LEU A 228 -0.38 -6.61 12.35
N THR A 229 0.32 -5.47 12.19
CA THR A 229 1.24 -5.26 11.07
C THR A 229 2.37 -6.30 11.07
N LEU A 230 3.02 -6.51 12.23
CA LEU A 230 4.11 -7.49 12.37
C LEU A 230 3.63 -8.93 12.18
N GLU A 231 2.46 -9.29 12.71
CA GLU A 231 1.84 -10.61 12.56
C GLU A 231 1.60 -10.93 11.07
N ARG A 232 1.01 -9.99 10.33
CA ARG A 232 0.77 -10.13 8.89
C ARG A 232 2.06 -10.24 8.09
N GLN A 233 3.05 -9.38 8.37
CA GLN A 233 4.35 -9.45 7.71
C GLN A 233 5.06 -10.80 7.95
N LEU A 234 4.98 -11.32 9.18
CA LEU A 234 5.59 -12.60 9.54
C LEU A 234 4.87 -13.78 8.87
N GLU A 235 3.55 -13.75 8.81
CA GLU A 235 2.75 -14.75 8.11
C GLU A 235 3.11 -14.80 6.61
N MET A 236 3.21 -13.64 5.97
CA MET A 236 3.64 -13.55 4.57
C MET A 236 5.09 -14.02 4.37
N PHE A 237 5.99 -13.70 5.30
CA PHE A 237 7.36 -14.20 5.29
C PHE A 237 7.43 -15.73 5.35
N HIS A 238 6.68 -16.35 6.26
CA HIS A 238 6.64 -17.81 6.40
C HIS A 238 6.02 -18.52 5.21
N ARG A 239 5.05 -17.89 4.54
CA ARG A 239 4.44 -18.41 3.31
C ARG A 239 5.30 -18.15 2.07
N HIS A 240 6.44 -17.46 2.20
CA HIS A 240 7.31 -17.03 1.10
C HIS A 240 6.62 -16.11 0.09
N THR A 241 5.67 -15.30 0.55
CA THR A 241 4.80 -14.46 -0.28
C THR A 241 5.10 -12.96 -0.23
N ILE A 242 6.11 -12.58 0.55
CA ILE A 242 6.62 -11.21 0.59
C ILE A 242 7.92 -11.14 -0.18
N LYS A 243 7.93 -10.35 -1.27
CA LYS A 243 9.09 -10.20 -2.16
C LYS A 243 10.24 -9.46 -1.48
N HIS A 244 9.90 -8.49 -0.64
CA HIS A 244 10.85 -7.64 0.08
C HIS A 244 10.51 -7.65 1.58
N PHE A 245 11.11 -8.59 2.30
CA PHE A 245 11.06 -8.62 3.75
C PHE A 245 12.47 -8.35 4.28
N ASP A 246 12.58 -7.36 5.15
CA ASP A 246 13.82 -7.09 5.89
C ASP A 246 13.69 -7.67 7.30
N PRO A 247 14.37 -8.80 7.59
CA PRO A 247 14.34 -9.41 8.92
C PRO A 247 14.87 -8.47 10.02
N LEU A 248 15.77 -7.54 9.67
CA LEU A 248 16.37 -6.59 10.63
C LEU A 248 15.35 -5.52 11.04
N ASP A 249 14.60 -4.98 10.08
CA ASP A 249 13.53 -4.01 10.35
C ASP A 249 12.38 -4.65 11.12
N TRP A 250 11.95 -5.85 10.72
CA TRP A 250 10.90 -6.58 11.44
C TRP A 250 11.30 -6.85 12.88
N ALA A 251 12.53 -7.36 13.10
CA ALA A 251 13.05 -7.59 14.44
C ALA A 251 13.04 -6.30 15.25
N THR A 252 13.53 -5.19 14.67
CA THR A 252 13.65 -3.89 15.34
C THR A 252 12.29 -3.37 15.80
N ASN A 253 11.29 -3.48 14.94
CA ASN A 253 9.92 -3.09 15.24
C ASN A 253 9.30 -3.99 16.33
N CYS A 254 9.54 -5.31 16.27
CA CYS A 254 9.09 -6.25 17.29
C CYS A 254 9.72 -5.97 18.67
N ALA A 255 11.03 -5.71 18.72
CA ALA A 255 11.71 -5.34 19.97
C ALA A 255 11.24 -3.99 20.49
N THR A 256 10.91 -3.03 19.62
CA THR A 256 10.35 -1.74 20.04
C THR A 256 8.97 -1.92 20.68
N LEU A 257 8.13 -2.79 20.14
CA LEU A 257 6.82 -3.12 20.70
C LEU A 257 6.92 -3.70 22.12
N SER A 258 8.01 -4.41 22.46
CA SER A 258 8.24 -4.88 23.84
C SER A 258 8.25 -3.75 24.86
N GLN A 259 8.70 -2.54 24.47
CA GLN A 259 8.79 -1.40 25.36
C GLN A 259 7.41 -0.93 25.84
N TYR A 260 6.42 -0.97 24.94
CA TYR A 260 5.03 -0.69 25.27
C TYR A 260 4.47 -1.71 26.26
N TYR A 261 4.67 -3.01 26.01
CA TYR A 261 4.18 -4.04 26.93
C TYR A 261 4.83 -3.96 28.32
N MET A 262 6.10 -3.56 28.40
CA MET A 262 6.74 -3.29 29.69
C MET A 262 6.09 -2.12 30.44
N THR A 263 5.78 -1.02 29.75
CA THR A 263 5.10 0.12 30.39
C THR A 263 3.71 -0.24 30.91
N ASN A 264 3.04 -1.20 30.27
CA ASN A 264 1.75 -1.74 30.71
C ASN A 264 1.88 -2.95 31.67
N HIS A 265 3.09 -3.24 32.16
CA HIS A 265 3.39 -4.34 33.07
C HIS A 265 3.08 -5.75 32.53
N ASP A 266 2.87 -5.90 31.23
CA ASP A 266 2.77 -7.18 30.55
C ASP A 266 4.17 -7.70 30.18
N TYR A 267 4.89 -8.14 31.21
CA TYR A 267 6.25 -8.67 31.07
C TYR A 267 6.32 -9.98 30.30
N ALA A 268 5.22 -10.73 30.21
CA ALA A 268 5.17 -11.98 29.47
C ALA A 268 5.18 -11.68 27.97
N THR A 269 4.30 -10.79 27.51
CA THR A 269 4.25 -10.38 26.09
C THR A 269 5.50 -9.59 25.70
N ALA A 270 5.99 -8.70 26.58
CA ALA A 270 7.26 -7.98 26.33
C ALA A 270 8.43 -8.95 26.09
N ARG A 271 8.56 -9.99 26.92
CA ARG A 271 9.58 -11.03 26.75
C ARG A 271 9.38 -11.80 25.45
N HIS A 272 8.13 -12.15 25.13
CA HIS A 272 7.81 -12.85 23.89
C HIS A 272 8.26 -12.05 22.67
N CYS A 273 7.96 -10.74 22.59
CA CYS A 273 8.44 -9.87 21.52
C CYS A 273 9.97 -9.87 21.39
N LEU A 274 10.70 -9.76 22.51
CA LEU A 274 12.17 -9.76 22.49
C LEU A 274 12.74 -11.11 21.98
N MET A 275 12.16 -12.22 22.41
CA MET A 275 12.56 -13.55 21.92
C MET A 275 12.26 -13.73 20.43
N CYS A 276 11.12 -13.23 19.95
CA CYS A 276 10.78 -13.26 18.52
C CYS A 276 11.75 -12.40 17.70
N ALA A 277 12.11 -11.22 18.19
CA ALA A 277 13.11 -10.37 17.56
C ALA A 277 14.48 -11.07 17.49
N ASP A 278 14.97 -11.66 18.60
CA ASP A 278 16.22 -12.42 18.62
C ASP A 278 16.21 -13.57 17.62
N LYS A 279 15.10 -14.32 17.54
CA LYS A 279 14.96 -15.43 16.59
C LYS A 279 14.98 -14.93 15.13
N MET A 280 14.34 -13.80 14.86
CA MET A 280 14.34 -13.21 13.51
C MET A 280 15.74 -12.75 13.08
N LEU A 281 16.58 -12.29 14.02
CA LEU A 281 17.97 -11.88 13.73
C LEU A 281 18.84 -13.00 13.18
N GLU A 282 18.52 -14.26 13.47
CA GLU A 282 19.21 -15.41 12.85
C GLU A 282 19.04 -15.46 11.32
N ASN A 283 17.99 -14.82 10.79
CA ASN A 283 17.71 -14.74 9.35
C ASN A 283 18.36 -13.52 8.68
N VAL A 284 19.01 -12.63 9.44
CA VAL A 284 19.68 -11.44 8.89
C VAL A 284 21.01 -11.86 8.27
N LYS A 285 21.13 -11.67 6.94
CA LYS A 285 22.41 -11.80 6.25
C LYS A 285 23.37 -10.67 6.67
N THR A 286 24.67 -10.84 6.45
CA THR A 286 25.67 -9.79 6.73
C THR A 286 25.21 -8.44 6.20
N ASN A 287 24.96 -7.53 7.13
CA ASN A 287 24.46 -6.18 6.91
C ASN A 287 25.33 -5.23 7.74
N ASP A 288 25.81 -4.14 7.15
CA ASP A 288 26.69 -3.17 7.80
C ASP A 288 26.02 -2.50 9.02
N GLN A 289 24.69 -2.46 9.06
CA GLN A 289 23.90 -1.93 10.19
C GLN A 289 23.69 -2.95 11.33
N LEU A 290 24.04 -4.23 11.11
CA LEU A 290 23.80 -5.31 12.07
C LEU A 290 24.42 -5.04 13.45
N PRO A 291 25.65 -4.52 13.60
CA PRO A 291 26.23 -4.23 14.91
C PRO A 291 25.42 -3.18 15.71
N GLU A 292 25.02 -2.08 15.06
CA GLU A 292 24.27 -0.99 15.69
C GLU A 292 22.87 -1.45 16.11
N ARG A 293 22.18 -2.18 15.22
CA ARG A 293 20.86 -2.72 15.50
C ARG A 293 20.93 -3.79 16.58
N THR A 294 21.93 -4.68 16.56
CA THR A 294 22.22 -5.65 17.65
C THR A 294 22.41 -4.96 18.99
N ALA A 295 23.14 -3.85 19.03
CA ALA A 295 23.27 -3.06 20.26
C ALA A 295 21.92 -2.49 20.72
N SER A 296 21.07 -2.06 19.79
CA SER A 296 19.70 -1.59 20.08
C SER A 296 18.81 -2.70 20.68
N PHE A 297 18.92 -3.94 20.19
CA PHE A 297 18.24 -5.09 20.78
C PHE A 297 18.70 -5.39 22.21
N LYS A 298 20.03 -5.42 22.41
CA LYS A 298 20.61 -5.59 23.75
C LYS A 298 20.13 -4.51 24.72
N ARG A 299 19.99 -3.25 24.26
CA ARG A 299 19.38 -2.18 25.06
C ARG A 299 17.94 -2.51 25.47
N CYS A 300 17.14 -3.12 24.60
CA CYS A 300 15.78 -3.53 24.92
C CYS A 300 15.74 -4.63 25.99
N TRP A 301 16.61 -5.64 25.89
CA TRP A 301 16.78 -6.67 26.94
C TRP A 301 17.25 -6.10 28.28
N ILE A 302 18.19 -5.15 28.27
CA ILE A 302 18.65 -4.47 29.47
C ILE A 302 17.49 -3.71 30.14
N LYS A 303 16.70 -2.96 29.36
CA LYS A 303 15.51 -2.28 29.88
C LYS A 303 14.51 -3.26 30.50
N TYR A 304 14.31 -4.42 29.88
CA TYR A 304 13.47 -5.49 30.43
C TYR A 304 13.97 -6.00 31.79
N ALA A 305 15.26 -6.33 31.88
CA ALA A 305 15.87 -6.77 33.13
C ALA A 305 15.77 -5.69 34.23
N ILE A 306 16.06 -4.43 33.89
CA ILE A 306 15.95 -3.31 34.84
C ILE A 306 14.51 -3.16 35.34
N ASN A 307 13.50 -3.17 34.47
CA ASN A 307 12.11 -3.04 34.88
C ASN A 307 11.66 -4.18 35.80
N LEU A 308 12.06 -5.42 35.49
CA LEU A 308 11.79 -6.57 36.37
C LEU A 308 12.46 -6.42 37.75
N LEU A 309 13.74 -6.03 37.77
CA LEU A 309 14.47 -5.82 39.02
C LEU A 309 13.86 -4.68 39.85
N SER A 310 13.53 -3.55 39.23
CA SER A 310 12.84 -2.44 39.89
C SER A 310 11.53 -2.90 40.52
N LYS A 311 10.72 -3.71 39.82
CA LYS A 311 9.48 -4.27 40.37
C LYS A 311 9.74 -5.18 41.57
N ILE A 312 10.79 -6.00 41.54
CA ILE A 312 11.15 -6.91 42.64
C ILE A 312 11.65 -6.10 43.86
N CYS A 313 12.45 -5.06 43.63
CA CYS A 313 13.04 -4.23 44.68
C CYS A 313 12.04 -3.25 45.32
N LEU A 314 11.05 -2.76 44.57
CA LEU A 314 10.02 -1.83 45.07
C LEU A 314 8.86 -2.52 45.80
N ASN A 315 8.70 -3.84 45.65
CA ASN A 315 7.70 -4.65 46.36
C ASN A 315 8.24 -5.31 47.64
N ARG A 316 9.36 -4.80 48.18
CA ARG A 316 9.90 -5.14 49.51
C ARG A 316 9.75 -3.96 50.45
#